data_AF-T1WIP3-F1
#
_entry.id   AF-T1WIP3-F1
#
_cell.length_a   1.000
_cell.length_b   1.000
_cell.length_c   1.000
_cell.angle_alpha   90.00
_cell.angle_beta   90.00
_cell.angle_gamma   90.00
#
_symmetry.space_group_name_H-M   'P 1'
#
loop_
_entity.id
_entity.type
_entity.pdbx_description
1 polymer ?
#
loop_
_entity_poly.entity_id
_entity_poly.type
_entity_poly.pdbx_seq_one_letter_code
_entity_poly.pdbx_strand_id
1 'polypeptide(L)'
;MLVATPMAAEYGAGRDNSGPWMWCDPAMGHRVSPLTGCRAMVKLQCVGSQVPEAVLRDCCQQLADITNDWCRCHDLGSMLDSLYQELGVREGMEVFPGCRKEVMELTAASVPAVCKVPIPNGTGGSAGVCYWASYPDA
;
A
#
# COMPACT_ATOMS: atom_id res chain seq x y z
N MET A 1 -29.90 -6.70 -34.81
CA MET A 1 -29.62 -6.87 -33.37
C MET A 1 -28.18 -7.33 -33.25
N LEU A 2 -27.28 -6.45 -32.81
CA LEU A 2 -25.85 -6.75 -32.65
C LEU A 2 -25.65 -7.42 -31.29
N VAL A 3 -25.22 -8.68 -31.31
CA VAL A 3 -24.84 -9.44 -30.12
C VAL A 3 -23.50 -8.90 -29.64
N ALA A 4 -23.47 -8.25 -28.48
CA ALA A 4 -22.24 -7.83 -27.84
C ALA A 4 -21.55 -9.06 -27.27
N THR A 5 -20.46 -9.49 -27.91
CA THR A 5 -19.52 -10.47 -27.37
C THR A 5 -19.01 -9.94 -26.03
N PRO A 6 -19.12 -10.67 -24.92
CA PRO A 6 -18.46 -10.26 -23.69
C PRO A 6 -16.95 -10.40 -23.94
N MET A 7 -16.26 -9.26 -23.93
CA MET A 7 -14.80 -9.25 -23.85
C MET A 7 -14.49 -9.74 -22.43
N ALA A 8 -14.28 -11.05 -22.28
CA ALA A 8 -13.58 -11.57 -21.12
C ALA A 8 -12.21 -10.90 -21.13
N ALA A 9 -12.03 -9.87 -20.31
CA ALA A 9 -10.69 -9.47 -19.90
C ALA A 9 -10.15 -10.68 -19.14
N GLU A 10 -9.45 -11.54 -19.86
CA GLU A 10 -8.64 -12.59 -19.28
C GLU A 10 -7.62 -11.87 -18.40
N TYR A 11 -7.94 -11.71 -17.12
CA TYR A 11 -6.94 -11.54 -16.07
C TYR A 11 -6.24 -12.90 -15.94
N GLY A 12 -5.47 -13.23 -16.98
CA GLY A 12 -4.41 -14.19 -16.88
C GLY A 12 -3.44 -13.59 -15.87
N ALA A 13 -3.53 -14.07 -14.63
CA ALA A 13 -2.42 -14.06 -13.69
C ALA A 13 -1.32 -14.99 -14.23
N GLY A 14 -0.83 -14.69 -15.42
CA GLY A 14 0.45 -15.16 -15.91
C GLY A 14 1.52 -14.38 -15.16
N ARG A 15 2.54 -15.08 -14.67
CA ARG A 15 3.77 -14.52 -14.09
C ARG A 15 4.60 -13.75 -15.13
N ASP A 16 3.98 -12.93 -15.95
CA ASP A 16 4.67 -11.91 -16.72
C ASP A 16 4.99 -10.79 -15.73
N ASN A 17 6.10 -10.96 -15.02
CA ASN A 17 6.61 -9.91 -14.14
C ASN A 17 6.90 -8.62 -14.91
N SER A 18 6.95 -8.65 -16.25
CA SER A 18 7.11 -7.52 -17.16
C SER A 18 5.96 -6.50 -17.10
N GLY A 19 6.06 -5.56 -16.16
CA GLY A 19 5.23 -4.35 -16.12
C GLY A 19 5.89 -3.20 -15.37
N PRO A 20 5.26 -2.00 -15.34
CA PRO A 20 5.83 -0.81 -14.71
C PRO A 20 6.19 -0.98 -13.22
N TRP A 21 5.61 -1.98 -12.54
CA TRP A 21 5.91 -2.36 -11.17
C TRP A 21 7.28 -3.04 -10.98
N MET A 22 7.92 -3.60 -12.02
CA MET A 22 9.29 -4.16 -11.91
C MET A 22 10.31 -3.11 -11.51
N TRP A 23 10.10 -1.86 -11.93
CA TRP A 23 10.99 -0.75 -11.62
C TRP A 23 10.95 -0.32 -10.16
N CYS A 24 10.07 -0.93 -9.36
CA CYS A 24 10.01 -0.74 -7.92
C CYS A 24 10.88 -1.76 -7.17
N ASP A 25 11.50 -2.72 -7.85
CA ASP A 25 12.43 -3.67 -7.22
C ASP A 25 13.77 -2.96 -6.89
N PRO A 26 14.26 -3.04 -5.64
CA PRO A 26 15.60 -2.57 -5.28
C PRO A 26 16.72 -3.13 -6.17
N ALA A 27 16.60 -4.37 -6.64
CA ALA A 27 17.56 -5.00 -7.54
C ALA A 27 17.62 -4.34 -8.92
N MET A 28 16.57 -3.62 -9.31
CA MET A 28 16.50 -2.80 -10.53
C MET A 28 16.98 -1.36 -10.30
N GLY A 29 17.45 -1.03 -9.09
CA GLY A 29 17.97 0.29 -8.71
C GLY A 29 16.92 1.23 -8.09
N HIS A 30 15.72 0.72 -7.77
CA HIS A 30 14.73 1.49 -7.01
C HIS A 30 15.25 1.83 -5.61
N ARG A 31 15.09 3.09 -5.21
CA ARG A 31 15.40 3.51 -3.84
C ARG A 31 14.11 3.51 -3.05
N VAL A 32 13.88 2.42 -2.31
CA VAL A 32 12.73 2.29 -1.43
C VAL A 32 12.76 3.41 -0.39
N SER A 33 11.69 4.20 -0.35
CA SER A 33 11.50 5.21 0.67
C SER A 33 11.16 4.54 2.00
N PRO A 34 11.80 4.93 3.12
CA PRO A 34 11.47 4.37 4.43
C PRO A 34 10.11 4.86 4.95
N LEU A 35 9.51 5.88 4.31
CA LEU A 35 8.19 6.42 4.61
C LEU A 35 7.93 6.64 6.11
N THR A 36 8.92 7.19 6.84
CA THR A 36 8.87 7.31 8.31
C THR A 36 7.67 8.13 8.81
N GLY A 37 7.24 9.13 8.05
CA GLY A 37 6.03 9.90 8.33
C GLY A 37 4.77 9.05 8.21
N CYS A 38 4.69 8.22 7.16
CA CYS A 38 3.58 7.28 7.00
C CYS A 38 3.60 6.17 8.04
N ARG A 39 4.77 5.67 8.44
CA ARG A 39 4.89 4.70 9.55
C ARG A 39 4.28 5.27 10.84
N ALA A 40 4.59 6.52 11.17
CA ALA A 40 4.03 7.19 12.35
C ALA A 40 2.51 7.41 12.20
N MET A 41 2.07 7.86 11.02
CA MET A 41 0.66 8.09 10.74
C MET A 41 -0.18 6.82 10.85
N VAL A 42 0.23 5.74 10.17
CA VAL A 42 -0.45 4.44 10.15
C VAL A 42 -0.52 3.85 11.55
N LYS A 43 0.56 3.96 12.34
CA LYS A 43 0.55 3.54 13.75
C LYS A 43 -0.54 4.26 14.53
N LEU A 44 -0.60 5.59 14.47
CA LEU A 44 -1.58 6.39 15.20
C LEU A 44 -3.02 6.03 14.79
N GLN A 45 -3.28 5.91 13.49
CA GLN A 45 -4.60 5.51 12.99
C GLN A 45 -4.98 4.09 13.44
N CYS A 46 -4.06 3.14 13.36
CA CYS A 46 -4.34 1.75 13.70
C CYS A 46 -4.69 1.55 15.17
N VAL A 47 -4.02 2.27 16.09
CA VAL A 47 -4.35 2.23 17.53
C VAL A 47 -5.53 3.16 17.91
N GLY A 48 -6.23 3.73 16.92
CA GLY A 48 -7.38 4.61 17.14
C GLY A 48 -7.05 5.98 17.73
N SER A 49 -5.80 6.43 17.61
CA SER A 49 -5.35 7.74 18.09
C SER A 49 -5.59 8.84 17.07
N GLN A 50 -5.73 10.07 17.55
CA GLN A 50 -5.79 11.25 16.68
C GLN A 50 -4.44 11.44 15.96
N VAL A 51 -4.50 11.64 14.65
CA VAL A 51 -3.32 11.93 13.82
C VAL A 51 -3.09 13.45 13.81
N PRO A 52 -1.93 13.95 14.26
CA PRO A 52 -1.59 15.36 14.10
C PRO A 52 -1.46 15.75 12.63
N GLU A 53 -1.94 16.95 12.26
CA GLU A 53 -1.85 17.48 10.89
C GLU A 53 -0.43 17.51 10.33
N ALA A 54 0.59 17.74 11.18
CA ALA A 54 1.98 17.67 10.75
C ALA A 54 2.39 16.26 10.29
N VAL A 55 1.98 15.23 11.03
CA VAL A 55 2.28 13.83 10.70
C VAL A 55 1.56 13.40 9.42
N LEU A 56 0.29 13.82 9.27
CA LEU A 56 -0.47 13.59 8.04
C LEU A 56 0.23 14.22 6.83
N ARG A 57 0.60 15.50 6.94
CA ARG A 57 1.29 16.23 5.89
C ARG A 57 2.63 15.59 5.52
N ASP A 58 3.43 15.21 6.51
CA ASP A 58 4.74 14.59 6.29
C ASP A 58 4.60 13.25 5.56
N CYS A 59 3.64 12.39 5.97
CA CYS A 59 3.36 11.16 5.24
C CYS A 59 2.96 11.44 3.79
N CYS A 60 1.98 12.32 3.57
CA CYS A 60 1.48 12.57 2.23
C CYS A 60 2.52 13.20 1.32
N GLN A 61 3.40 14.06 1.85
CA GLN A 61 4.54 14.61 1.11
C GLN A 61 5.52 13.50 0.73
N GLN A 62 5.93 12.65 1.68
CA GLN A 62 6.84 11.54 1.42
C GLN A 62 6.29 10.57 0.35
N LEU A 63 4.99 10.30 0.37
CA LEU A 63 4.34 9.44 -0.61
C LEU A 63 4.22 10.12 -1.99
N ALA A 64 3.98 11.44 -2.03
CA ALA A 64 3.96 12.23 -3.25
C ALA A 64 5.35 12.35 -3.91
N ASP A 65 6.42 12.39 -3.10
CA ASP A 65 7.81 12.46 -3.56
C ASP A 65 8.28 11.18 -4.27
N ILE A 66 7.53 10.07 -4.16
CA ILE A 66 7.72 8.89 -4.99
C ILE A 66 7.19 9.19 -6.40
N THR A 67 8.12 9.50 -7.31
CA THR A 67 7.82 9.94 -8.69
C THR A 67 7.15 8.85 -9.54
N ASN A 68 7.51 7.59 -9.34
CA ASN A 68 6.85 6.49 -10.02
C ASN A 68 5.61 6.07 -9.22
N ASP A 69 4.43 6.51 -9.66
CA ASP A 69 3.16 6.23 -8.97
C ASP A 69 2.93 4.71 -8.76
N TRP A 70 3.49 3.84 -9.61
CA TRP A 70 3.44 2.37 -9.44
C TRP A 70 4.16 1.88 -8.18
N CYS A 71 5.16 2.63 -7.69
CA CYS A 71 6.00 2.24 -6.55
C CYS A 71 5.46 2.72 -5.21
N ARG A 72 4.45 3.60 -5.18
CA ARG A 72 3.86 4.08 -3.91
C ARG A 72 3.36 2.95 -3.02
N CYS A 73 2.67 1.98 -3.63
CA CYS A 73 2.22 0.80 -2.91
C CYS A 73 3.39 -0.13 -2.58
N HIS A 74 4.35 -0.32 -3.49
CA HIS A 74 5.53 -1.12 -3.16
C HIS A 74 6.26 -0.60 -1.91
N ASP A 75 6.51 0.71 -1.84
CA ASP A 75 7.22 1.34 -0.72
C ASP A 75 6.42 1.29 0.58
N LEU A 76 5.09 1.47 0.53
CA LEU A 76 4.21 1.28 1.69
C LEU A 76 4.25 -0.16 2.22
N GLY A 77 4.28 -1.15 1.33
CA GLY A 77 4.45 -2.55 1.70
C GLY A 77 5.81 -2.82 2.34
N SER A 78 6.89 -2.32 1.72
CA SER A 78 8.24 -2.47 2.26
C SER A 78 8.43 -1.79 3.63
N MET A 79 7.77 -0.65 3.84
CA MET A 79 7.70 0.03 5.15
C MET A 79 7.03 -0.87 6.21
N LEU A 80 5.92 -1.54 5.87
CA LEU A 80 5.25 -2.49 6.77
C LEU A 80 6.12 -3.71 7.06
N ASP A 81 6.71 -4.31 6.02
CA ASP A 81 7.59 -5.48 6.18
C ASP A 81 8.76 -5.16 7.10
N SER A 82 9.38 -3.99 6.93
CA SER A 82 10.46 -3.52 7.80
C SER A 82 9.99 -3.37 9.25
N LEU A 83 8.82 -2.77 9.47
CA LEU A 83 8.21 -2.64 10.80
C LEU A 83 7.93 -4.01 11.44
N TYR A 84 7.38 -4.96 10.70
CA TYR A 84 7.06 -6.29 11.21
C TYR A 84 8.32 -7.09 11.51
N GLN A 85 9.36 -6.99 10.68
CA GLN A 85 10.66 -7.58 10.95
C GLN A 85 11.31 -6.98 12.19
N GLU A 86 11.29 -5.66 12.35
CA GLU A 86 11.82 -4.97 13.54
C GLU A 86 11.13 -5.41 14.83
N LEU A 87 9.83 -5.67 14.77
CA LEU A 87 9.01 -6.04 15.95
C LEU A 87 8.81 -7.56 16.13
N GLY A 88 9.27 -8.38 15.18
CA GLY A 88 9.06 -9.83 15.21
C GLY A 88 7.58 -10.26 15.12
N VAL A 89 6.75 -9.46 14.45
CA VAL A 89 5.30 -9.67 14.37
C VAL A 89 4.96 -10.79 13.39
N ARG A 90 3.98 -11.62 13.75
CA ARG A 90 3.41 -12.69 12.91
C ARG A 90 1.92 -12.43 12.65
N GLU A 91 1.35 -13.15 11.70
CA GLU A 91 -0.09 -13.14 11.43
C GLU A 91 -0.94 -13.36 12.67
N GLY A 92 -2.10 -12.69 12.74
CA GLY A 92 -3.05 -12.78 13.84
C GLY A 92 -2.58 -12.13 15.15
N MET A 93 -1.37 -11.56 15.18
CA MET A 93 -0.84 -10.88 16.35
C MET A 93 -1.04 -9.37 16.30
N GLU A 94 -1.03 -8.76 17.47
CA GLU A 94 -0.95 -7.31 17.59
C GLU A 94 0.45 -6.82 17.22
N VAL A 95 0.51 -5.82 16.34
CA VAL A 95 1.73 -5.06 16.02
C VAL A 95 2.03 -4.10 17.17
N PHE A 96 0.97 -3.47 17.66
CA PHE A 96 0.96 -2.62 18.85
C PHE A 96 -0.30 -2.95 19.65
N PRO A 97 -0.31 -2.71 20.98
CA PRO A 97 -1.51 -2.88 21.78
C PRO A 97 -2.71 -2.15 21.15
N GLY A 98 -3.79 -2.87 20.83
CA GLY A 98 -4.98 -2.33 20.18
C GLY A 98 -4.92 -2.23 18.65
N CYS A 99 -3.86 -2.74 18.01
CA CYS A 99 -3.65 -2.71 16.57
C CYS A 99 -3.17 -4.08 16.08
N ARG A 100 -4.09 -4.87 15.52
CA ARG A 100 -3.78 -6.15 14.87
C ARG A 100 -3.09 -5.94 13.52
N LYS A 101 -2.25 -6.89 13.11
CA LYS A 101 -1.51 -6.84 11.83
C LYS A 101 -2.40 -6.53 10.64
N GLU A 102 -3.56 -7.20 10.55
CA GLU A 102 -4.49 -7.05 9.42
C GLU A 102 -5.12 -5.65 9.39
N VAL A 103 -5.37 -5.06 10.56
CA VAL A 103 -5.87 -3.67 10.67
C VAL A 103 -4.78 -2.69 10.24
N MET A 104 -3.52 -2.95 10.61
CA MET A 104 -2.39 -2.11 10.21
C MET A 104 -2.17 -2.15 8.70
N GLU A 105 -2.30 -3.32 8.07
CA GLU A 105 -2.21 -3.49 6.61
C GLU A 105 -3.29 -2.74 5.87
N LEU A 106 -4.55 -2.87 6.29
CA LEU A 106 -5.67 -2.13 5.71
C LEU A 106 -5.50 -0.62 5.89
N THR A 107 -5.02 -0.19 7.05
CA THR A 107 -4.72 1.23 7.32
C THR A 107 -3.65 1.74 6.36
N ALA A 108 -2.53 1.03 6.19
CA ALA A 108 -1.46 1.40 5.27
C ALA A 108 -1.93 1.40 3.80
N ALA A 109 -2.74 0.42 3.41
CA ALA A 109 -3.25 0.31 2.05
C ALA A 109 -4.17 1.48 1.68
N SER A 110 -4.80 2.12 2.67
CA SER A 110 -5.69 3.29 2.48
C SER A 110 -4.96 4.63 2.39
N VAL A 111 -3.65 4.68 2.71
CA VAL A 111 -2.87 5.92 2.74
C VAL A 111 -2.94 6.70 1.42
N PRO A 112 -2.84 6.09 0.22
CA PRO A 112 -2.89 6.87 -1.01
C PRO A 112 -4.24 7.59 -1.19
N ALA A 113 -5.36 6.99 -0.76
CA ALA A 113 -6.68 7.61 -0.78
C ALA A 113 -6.78 8.78 0.21
N VAL A 114 -6.26 8.60 1.44
CA VAL A 114 -6.20 9.66 2.46
C VAL A 114 -5.38 10.85 1.97
N CYS A 115 -4.22 10.58 1.37
CA CYS A 115 -3.32 11.58 0.83
C CYS A 115 -3.72 12.13 -0.54
N LYS A 116 -4.74 11.55 -1.18
CA LYS A 116 -5.22 11.90 -2.54
C LYS A 116 -4.09 11.84 -3.57
N VAL A 117 -3.15 10.90 -3.42
CA VAL A 117 -2.08 10.68 -4.40
C VAL A 117 -2.50 9.57 -5.36
N PRO A 118 -2.25 9.73 -6.67
CA PRO A 118 -2.64 8.72 -7.64
C PRO A 118 -1.88 7.41 -7.42
N ILE A 119 -2.56 6.30 -7.62
CA ILE A 119 -1.90 5.01 -7.79
C ILE A 119 -2.50 4.35 -9.04
N PRO A 120 -1.68 3.73 -9.88
CA PRO A 120 -2.16 2.94 -11.00
C PRO A 120 -2.84 1.66 -10.47
N ASN A 121 -3.94 1.25 -11.11
CA ASN A 121 -4.70 0.03 -10.81
C ASN A 121 -5.30 -0.06 -9.40
N GLY A 122 -6.22 0.84 -9.04
CA GLY A 122 -7.15 0.57 -7.93
C GLY A 122 -8.07 -0.61 -8.28
N THR A 123 -8.06 -1.69 -7.49
CA THR A 123 -8.91 -2.86 -7.72
C THR A 123 -10.40 -2.48 -7.55
N GLY A 124 -11.28 -2.99 -8.43
CA GLY A 124 -12.73 -2.95 -8.22
C GLY A 124 -13.40 -1.58 -8.24
N GLY A 125 -12.81 -0.56 -8.88
CA GLY A 125 -13.42 0.78 -8.96
C GLY A 125 -13.23 1.65 -7.71
N SER A 126 -12.50 1.16 -6.69
CA SER A 126 -12.04 1.97 -5.56
C SER A 126 -10.69 2.58 -5.92
N ALA A 127 -10.71 3.69 -6.66
CA ALA A 127 -9.50 4.43 -6.98
C ALA A 127 -8.80 4.89 -5.68
N GLY A 128 -7.51 4.59 -5.54
CA GLY A 128 -6.68 5.13 -4.46
C GLY A 128 -6.33 4.20 -3.30
N VAL A 129 -6.67 2.90 -3.33
CA VAL A 129 -6.18 1.93 -2.32
C VAL A 129 -5.24 0.89 -2.92
N CYS A 130 -4.21 0.51 -2.16
CA CYS A 130 -3.23 -0.46 -2.63
C CYS A 130 -3.84 -1.86 -2.84
N TYR A 131 -3.33 -2.59 -3.84
CA TYR A 131 -3.92 -3.84 -4.34
C TYR A 131 -4.10 -4.93 -3.28
N TRP A 132 -3.23 -5.00 -2.27
CA TRP A 132 -3.32 -5.98 -1.19
C TRP A 132 -4.45 -5.69 -0.19
N ALA A 133 -5.12 -4.53 -0.24
CA ALA A 133 -6.34 -4.30 0.56
C ALA A 133 -7.47 -5.28 0.21
N SER A 134 -7.46 -5.81 -1.02
CA SER A 134 -8.47 -6.75 -1.52
C SER A 134 -8.11 -8.21 -1.31
N TYR A 135 -6.87 -8.48 -0.89
CA TYR A 135 -6.36 -9.81 -0.57
C TYR A 135 -6.12 -9.85 0.93
N PRO A 136 -7.13 -10.18 1.76
CA PRO A 136 -6.81 -10.64 3.09
C PRO A 136 -5.89 -11.85 2.92
N ASP A 137 -4.67 -11.76 3.42
CA ASP A 137 -3.76 -12.89 3.46
C ASP A 137 -4.50 -14.06 4.12
N ALA A 138 -4.66 -15.14 3.35
CA ALA A 138 -5.45 -16.31 3.71
C ALA A 138 -4.72 -17.23 4.69
#